data_AF-A0AAD9P2B1-F1
#
_entry.id   AF-A0AAD9P2B1-F1
#
_cell.length_a   1.000
_cell.length_b   1.000
_cell.length_c   1.000
_cell.angle_alpha   90.00
_cell.angle_beta   90.00
_cell.angle_gamma   90.00
#
_symmetry.space_group_name_H-M   'P 1'
#
loop_
_entity.id
_entity.type
_entity.pdbx_description
1 polymer ?
#
loop_
_entity_poly.entity_id
_entity_poly.type
_entity_poly.pdbx_seq_one_letter_code
_entity_poly.pdbx_strand_id
1 'polypeptide(L)'
;MRATRNNGIETIHQGAAVIQDLVLDAVRGYVYWTTSHSLESARLDGRGHEIIHAIPYFLGKYILGVALRYDDNAGSIYWLLKNGDKLILNQMALLTDDTATQRSAILKVAKFRTTPLLSPVMHYYSGKLFWQGGRKDIIVLDIRGKSLAKLLVATSGDIETFTLTHSSLYWLPVCPV
;
A
#
# COMPACT_ATOMS: atom_id res chain seq x y z
N MET A 1 2.13 12.89 -23.64
CA MET A 1 1.81 13.64 -22.40
C MET A 1 2.98 14.57 -22.12
N ARG A 2 2.75 15.87 -21.95
CA ARG A 2 3.81 16.90 -21.97
C ARG A 2 4.22 17.21 -20.53
N ALA A 3 5.44 16.85 -20.14
CA ALA A 3 6.02 17.22 -18.84
C ALA A 3 6.08 18.75 -18.74
N THR A 4 5.40 19.32 -17.76
CA THR A 4 5.54 20.74 -17.42
C THR A 4 6.70 20.89 -16.44
N ARG A 5 7.83 21.35 -16.96
CA ARG A 5 9.04 21.62 -16.18
C ARG A 5 8.88 22.98 -15.51
N ASN A 6 8.78 23.02 -14.18
CA ASN A 6 8.91 24.25 -13.40
C ASN A 6 10.05 24.08 -12.39
N ASN A 7 11.08 24.92 -12.51
CA ASN A 7 12.21 25.02 -11.56
C ASN A 7 12.99 23.73 -11.27
N GLY A 8 13.08 22.80 -12.23
CA GLY A 8 13.81 21.53 -12.05
C GLY A 8 13.01 20.46 -11.29
N ILE A 9 11.78 20.76 -10.89
CA ILE A 9 10.82 19.77 -10.39
C ILE A 9 10.06 19.23 -11.60
N GLU A 10 10.12 17.91 -11.80
CA GLU A 10 9.34 17.19 -12.80
C GLU A 10 8.09 16.60 -12.14
N THR A 11 6.91 17.00 -12.61
CA THR A 11 5.65 16.37 -12.20
C THR A 11 5.51 15.03 -12.92
N ILE A 12 5.74 13.95 -12.18
CA ILE A 12 5.76 12.58 -12.69
C ILE A 12 4.32 12.08 -12.93
N HIS A 13 3.37 12.42 -12.07
CA HIS A 13 1.94 12.16 -12.25
C HIS A 13 1.10 13.12 -11.40
N GLN A 14 0.00 13.63 -11.95
CA GLN A 14 -1.00 14.39 -11.18
C GLN A 14 -2.20 13.48 -10.90
N GLY A 15 -2.29 12.98 -9.67
CA GLY A 15 -3.40 12.14 -9.24
C GLY A 15 -4.74 12.87 -9.36
N ALA A 16 -5.76 12.18 -9.84
CA ALA A 16 -7.12 12.73 -10.00
C ALA A 16 -7.86 12.90 -8.65
N ALA A 17 -7.33 12.32 -7.57
CA ALA A 17 -7.86 12.38 -6.22
C ALA A 17 -6.74 12.47 -5.18
N VAL A 18 -7.11 12.76 -3.93
CA VAL A 18 -6.16 12.84 -2.81
C VAL A 18 -5.53 11.47 -2.58
N ILE A 19 -4.20 11.43 -2.64
CA ILE A 19 -3.39 10.26 -2.31
C ILE A 19 -3.41 10.09 -0.80
N GLN A 20 -3.72 8.87 -0.35
CA GLN A 20 -3.84 8.51 1.07
C GLN A 20 -2.58 7.82 1.58
N ASP A 21 -2.02 6.91 0.79
CA ASP A 21 -0.81 6.16 1.10
C ASP A 21 -0.07 5.80 -0.19
N LEU A 22 1.25 5.57 -0.11
CA LEU A 22 2.05 5.18 -1.26
C LEU A 22 3.24 4.32 -0.87
N VAL A 23 3.66 3.47 -1.79
CA VAL A 23 4.83 2.60 -1.65
C VAL A 23 5.58 2.48 -2.96
N LEU A 24 6.90 2.33 -2.87
CA LEU A 24 7.81 2.23 -4.02
C LEU A 24 8.31 0.79 -4.17
N ASP A 25 8.21 0.23 -5.38
CA ASP A 25 9.01 -0.89 -5.86
C ASP A 25 10.25 -0.37 -6.56
N ALA A 26 11.32 -0.14 -5.78
CA ALA A 26 12.58 0.39 -6.31
C ALA A 26 13.31 -0.60 -7.22
N VAL A 27 13.07 -1.90 -7.07
CA VAL A 27 13.74 -2.95 -7.86
C VAL A 27 13.14 -3.03 -9.26
N ARG A 28 11.80 -3.01 -9.36
CA ARG A 28 11.09 -3.08 -10.65
C ARG A 28 10.79 -1.72 -11.25
N GLY A 29 10.97 -0.64 -10.49
CA GLY A 29 10.76 0.73 -10.97
C GLY A 29 9.29 1.14 -11.03
N TYR A 30 8.49 0.74 -10.03
CA TYR A 30 7.08 1.14 -9.91
C TYR A 30 6.82 1.95 -8.63
N VAL A 31 5.84 2.83 -8.70
CA VAL A 31 5.17 3.42 -7.54
C VAL A 31 3.73 2.93 -7.53
N TYR A 32 3.24 2.60 -6.34
CA TYR A 32 1.85 2.25 -6.09
C TYR A 32 1.27 3.24 -5.08
N TRP A 33 0.06 3.72 -5.31
CA TRP A 33 -0.60 4.63 -4.39
C TRP A 33 -2.08 4.32 -4.25
N THR A 34 -2.62 4.65 -3.09
CA THR A 34 -4.05 4.59 -2.81
C THR A 34 -4.64 5.97 -2.85
N THR A 35 -5.84 6.07 -3.39
CA THR A 35 -6.79 7.13 -3.05
C THR A 35 -7.88 6.50 -2.18
N SER A 36 -8.89 7.30 -1.79
CA SER A 36 -10.04 6.73 -1.10
C SER A 36 -10.81 5.68 -1.92
N HIS A 37 -10.68 5.67 -3.26
CA HIS A 37 -11.49 4.81 -4.14
C HIS A 37 -10.70 4.03 -5.18
N SER A 38 -9.37 4.19 -5.22
CA SER A 38 -8.53 3.51 -6.20
C SER A 38 -7.20 3.05 -5.59
N LEU A 39 -6.72 1.92 -6.09
CA LEU A 39 -5.32 1.53 -6.02
C LEU A 39 -4.77 1.66 -7.44
N GLU A 40 -3.69 2.41 -7.58
CA GLU A 40 -3.11 2.80 -8.85
C GLU A 40 -1.61 2.56 -8.84
N SER A 41 -1.03 2.51 -10.03
CA SER A 41 0.41 2.40 -10.23
C SER A 41 0.90 3.18 -11.44
N ALA A 42 2.20 3.46 -11.45
CA ALA A 42 2.93 3.95 -12.60
C ALA A 42 4.40 3.54 -12.47
N ARG A 43 5.15 3.67 -13.56
CA ARG A 43 6.62 3.63 -13.50
C ARG A 43 7.12 4.81 -12.67
N LEU A 44 8.31 4.68 -12.07
CA LEU A 44 8.95 5.77 -11.33
C LEU A 44 9.23 7.01 -12.19
N ASP A 45 9.26 6.86 -13.52
CA ASP A 45 9.35 7.97 -14.49
C ASP A 45 7.97 8.53 -14.93
N GLY A 46 6.88 8.03 -14.34
CA GLY A 46 5.52 8.53 -14.55
C GLY A 46 4.79 7.94 -15.73
N ARG A 47 5.45 7.10 -16.53
CA ARG A 47 4.82 6.39 -17.64
C ARG A 47 4.03 5.19 -17.15
N GLY A 48 3.15 4.68 -18.02
CA GLY A 48 2.43 3.43 -17.76
C GLY A 48 1.49 3.51 -16.56
N HIS A 49 0.83 4.66 -16.36
CA HIS A 49 -0.21 4.79 -15.33
C HIS A 49 -1.33 3.77 -15.56
N GLU A 50 -1.68 3.03 -14.51
CA GLU A 50 -2.82 2.13 -14.52
C GLU A 50 -3.59 2.12 -13.19
N ILE A 51 -4.89 1.86 -13.29
CA ILE A 51 -5.76 1.65 -12.14
C ILE A 51 -5.87 0.14 -11.90
N ILE A 52 -5.28 -0.33 -10.80
CA ILE A 52 -5.27 -1.76 -10.41
C ILE A 52 -6.64 -2.15 -9.84
N HIS A 53 -7.23 -1.32 -9.00
CA HIS A 53 -8.53 -1.57 -8.38
C HIS A 53 -9.29 -0.26 -8.24
N ALA A 54 -10.49 -0.18 -8.81
CA ALA A 54 -11.39 0.96 -8.65
C ALA A 54 -12.67 0.56 -7.88
N ILE A 55 -13.13 1.45 -7.02
CA ILE A 55 -14.37 1.30 -6.25
C ILE A 55 -15.33 2.42 -6.65
N PRO A 56 -16.58 2.10 -7.02
CA PRO A 56 -17.58 3.13 -7.26
C PRO A 56 -17.86 3.95 -5.99
N TYR A 57 -17.88 5.28 -6.13
CA TYR A 57 -18.04 6.26 -5.04
C TYR A 57 -19.27 6.02 -4.14
N PHE A 58 -20.36 5.51 -4.71
CA PHE A 58 -21.64 5.35 -4.00
C PHE A 58 -21.75 4.08 -3.15
N LEU A 59 -20.71 3.23 -3.09
CA LEU A 59 -20.77 1.96 -2.36
C LEU A 59 -20.46 2.07 -0.86
N GLY A 60 -20.10 3.25 -0.35
CA GLY A 60 -19.70 3.42 1.05
C GLY A 60 -18.46 2.58 1.43
N LYS A 61 -17.62 2.28 0.43
CA LYS A 61 -16.39 1.51 0.55
C LYS A 61 -15.22 2.42 0.21
N TYR A 62 -14.12 2.26 0.93
CA TYR A 62 -12.91 3.02 0.66
C TYR A 62 -11.66 2.17 0.88
N ILE A 63 -10.62 2.46 0.11
CA ILE A 63 -9.27 1.94 0.34
C ILE A 63 -8.63 2.76 1.46
N LEU A 64 -7.72 2.14 2.20
CA LEU A 64 -6.99 2.79 3.28
C LEU A 64 -5.51 2.83 2.93
N GLY A 65 -4.79 1.76 3.25
CA GLY A 65 -3.35 1.69 3.08
C GLY A 65 -2.90 0.69 2.03
N VAL A 66 -1.62 0.80 1.70
CA VAL A 66 -0.92 -0.10 0.79
C VAL A 66 0.44 -0.46 1.37
N ALA A 67 0.83 -1.73 1.24
CA ALA A 67 2.13 -2.21 1.67
C ALA A 67 2.72 -3.21 0.67
N LEU A 68 4.04 -3.21 0.50
CA LEU A 68 4.75 -4.18 -0.33
C LEU A 68 5.46 -5.22 0.51
N ARG A 69 5.39 -6.46 0.06
CA ARG A 69 6.30 -7.52 0.44
C ARG A 69 7.24 -7.77 -0.73
N TYR A 70 8.54 -7.65 -0.48
CA TYR A 70 9.56 -8.17 -1.38
C TYR A 70 9.82 -9.65 -1.08
N ASP A 71 9.99 -10.42 -2.14
CA ASP A 71 10.36 -11.83 -2.12
C ASP A 71 11.14 -12.10 -3.41
N ASP A 72 12.08 -13.04 -3.39
CA ASP A 72 13.02 -13.30 -4.49
C ASP A 72 12.31 -13.76 -5.78
N ASN A 73 11.08 -14.28 -5.66
CA ASN A 73 10.32 -14.82 -6.81
C ASN A 73 9.41 -13.81 -7.51
N ALA A 74 8.64 -12.98 -6.77
CA ALA A 74 7.60 -12.13 -7.38
C ALA A 74 7.16 -10.95 -6.51
N GLY A 75 7.29 -11.06 -5.19
CA GLY A 75 6.74 -10.09 -4.25
C GLY A 75 5.22 -10.00 -4.29
N SER A 76 4.64 -9.16 -3.42
CA SER A 76 3.20 -8.91 -3.42
C SER A 76 2.86 -7.53 -2.90
N ILE A 77 1.80 -6.95 -3.45
CA ILE A 77 1.17 -5.75 -2.93
C ILE A 77 -0.07 -6.14 -2.11
N TYR A 78 -0.21 -5.52 -0.95
CA TYR A 78 -1.34 -5.68 -0.04
C TYR A 78 -2.04 -4.35 0.14
N TRP A 79 -3.37 -4.36 0.21
CA TRP A 79 -4.14 -3.16 0.56
C TRP A 79 -5.40 -3.51 1.33
N LEU A 80 -5.84 -2.57 2.16
CA LEU A 80 -7.03 -2.71 2.98
C LEU A 80 -8.22 -2.01 2.35
N LEU A 81 -9.32 -2.75 2.22
CA LEU A 81 -10.61 -2.24 1.82
C LEU A 81 -11.55 -2.17 3.03
N LYS A 82 -12.05 -1.00 3.35
CA LYS A 82 -13.06 -0.77 4.39
C LYS A 82 -14.46 -0.78 3.77
N ASN A 83 -15.37 -1.51 4.39
CA ASN A 83 -16.76 -1.66 3.98
C ASN A 83 -17.66 -1.73 5.22
N GLY A 84 -18.20 -0.59 5.66
CA GLY A 84 -18.92 -0.50 6.93
C GLY A 84 -18.03 -0.89 8.12
N ASP A 85 -18.45 -1.88 8.92
CA ASP A 85 -17.68 -2.42 10.05
C ASP A 85 -16.55 -3.40 9.62
N LYS A 86 -16.52 -3.79 8.34
CA LYS A 86 -15.59 -4.82 7.84
C LYS A 86 -14.35 -4.22 7.22
N LEU A 87 -13.22 -4.86 7.50
CA LEU A 87 -11.94 -4.65 6.83
C LEU A 87 -11.64 -5.90 6.00
N ILE A 88 -11.23 -5.72 4.75
CA ILE A 88 -10.89 -6.80 3.83
C ILE A 88 -9.45 -6.59 3.38
N LEU A 89 -8.59 -7.57 3.67
CA LEU A 89 -7.22 -7.61 3.15
C LEU A 89 -7.25 -8.19 1.74
N ASN A 90 -6.77 -7.40 0.78
CA ASN A 90 -6.57 -7.86 -0.58
C ASN A 90 -5.08 -7.99 -0.88
N GLN A 91 -4.75 -8.83 -1.85
CA GLN A 91 -3.39 -9.06 -2.32
C GLN A 91 -3.37 -9.23 -3.83
N MET A 92 -2.26 -8.82 -4.44
CA MET A 92 -1.91 -9.13 -5.82
C MET A 92 -0.39 -9.33 -5.91
N ALA A 93 0.11 -10.05 -6.93
CA ALA A 93 1.54 -10.04 -7.23
C ALA A 93 1.98 -8.65 -7.73
N LEU A 94 3.28 -8.35 -7.62
CA LEU A 94 3.82 -7.09 -8.13
C LEU A 94 3.78 -7.07 -9.66
N LEU A 95 3.69 -5.86 -10.22
CA LEU A 95 3.76 -5.65 -11.66
C LEU A 95 5.18 -5.93 -12.16
N THR A 96 5.28 -6.39 -13.40
CA THR A 96 6.55 -6.65 -14.09
C THR A 96 6.46 -6.08 -15.50
N ASP A 97 7.62 -5.81 -16.11
CA ASP A 97 7.71 -5.28 -17.48
C ASP A 97 7.34 -6.31 -18.56
N ASP A 98 7.05 -7.57 -18.18
CA ASP A 98 6.82 -8.64 -19.15
C ASP A 98 5.48 -8.44 -19.89
N THR A 99 5.59 -8.28 -21.20
CA THR A 99 4.53 -7.81 -22.10
C THR A 99 3.69 -8.99 -22.59
N ALA A 100 3.00 -9.71 -21.71
CA ALA A 100 2.00 -10.70 -22.13
C ALA A 100 0.97 -11.03 -21.04
N THR A 101 -0.15 -10.29 -21.09
CA THR A 101 -1.53 -10.80 -20.89
C THR A 101 -2.00 -11.46 -19.58
N GLN A 102 -1.17 -11.74 -18.57
CA GLN A 102 -1.68 -12.20 -17.27
C GLN A 102 -1.50 -11.19 -16.16
N ARG A 103 -2.52 -10.33 -16.01
CA ARG A 103 -2.75 -9.60 -14.76
C ARG A 103 -2.95 -10.60 -13.64
N SER A 104 -2.18 -10.43 -12.57
CA SER A 104 -2.42 -11.19 -11.35
C SER A 104 -3.81 -10.90 -10.81
N ALA A 105 -4.56 -11.95 -10.50
CA ALA A 105 -5.88 -11.79 -9.93
C ALA A 105 -5.79 -11.11 -8.56
N ILE A 106 -6.74 -10.24 -8.26
CA ILE A 106 -6.93 -9.67 -6.93
C ILE A 106 -7.49 -10.78 -6.03
N LEU A 107 -6.73 -11.15 -5.00
CA LEU A 107 -7.10 -12.16 -4.02
C LEU A 107 -7.59 -11.49 -2.73
N LYS A 108 -8.74 -11.92 -2.23
CA LYS A 108 -9.22 -11.56 -0.88
C LYS A 108 -8.63 -12.54 0.12
N VAL A 109 -7.63 -12.08 0.86
CA VAL A 109 -6.88 -12.92 1.79
C VAL A 109 -7.67 -13.13 3.07
N ALA A 110 -8.27 -12.06 3.60
CA ALA A 110 -8.90 -12.11 4.90
C ALA A 110 -9.96 -11.03 5.09
N LYS A 111 -10.82 -11.23 6.09
CA LYS A 111 -11.90 -10.31 6.44
C LYS A 111 -12.09 -10.26 7.95
N PHE A 112 -12.10 -9.05 8.50
CA PHE A 112 -12.21 -8.81 9.95
C PHE A 112 -13.27 -7.75 10.23
N ARG A 113 -13.79 -7.75 11.47
CA ARG A 113 -14.49 -6.58 12.00
C ARG A 113 -13.47 -5.63 12.61
N THR A 114 -13.64 -4.33 12.38
CA THR A 114 -12.76 -3.31 12.95
C THR A 114 -13.55 -2.07 13.38
N THR A 115 -13.09 -1.44 14.45
CA THR A 115 -13.48 -0.11 14.91
C THR A 115 -12.95 0.96 13.95
N PRO A 116 -13.26 2.27 14.16
CA PRO A 116 -12.86 3.33 13.24
C PRO A 116 -11.34 3.32 13.03
N LEU A 117 -10.94 3.48 11.77
CA LEU A 117 -9.55 3.62 11.36
C LEU A 117 -9.28 5.11 11.12
N LEU A 118 -8.19 5.62 11.69
CA LEU A 118 -7.88 7.05 11.62
C LEU A 118 -6.85 7.41 10.57
N SER A 119 -5.93 6.50 10.26
CA SER A 119 -4.87 6.74 9.30
C SER A 119 -4.83 5.64 8.23
N PRO A 120 -4.61 6.00 6.96
CA PRO A 120 -4.42 5.04 5.89
C PRO A 120 -3.06 4.34 5.96
N VAL A 121 -2.06 4.90 6.63
CA VAL A 121 -0.66 4.43 6.54
C VAL A 121 -0.53 2.96 6.97
N MET A 122 0.07 2.16 6.08
CA MET A 122 0.25 0.72 6.27
C MET A 122 1.68 0.28 5.95
N HIS A 123 2.25 -0.52 6.85
CA HIS A 123 3.62 -1.05 6.72
C HIS A 123 3.63 -2.57 6.71
N TYR A 124 4.56 -3.15 5.97
CA TYR A 124 4.85 -4.58 5.99
C TYR A 124 6.20 -4.85 6.66
N TYR A 125 6.27 -5.84 7.54
CA TYR A 125 7.52 -6.39 8.03
C TYR A 125 7.35 -7.83 8.51
N SER A 126 8.27 -8.71 8.10
CA SER A 126 8.40 -10.09 8.61
C SER A 126 7.06 -10.87 8.66
N GLY A 127 6.34 -10.88 7.54
CA GLY A 127 5.05 -11.59 7.43
C GLY A 127 3.89 -10.93 8.18
N LYS A 128 4.06 -9.68 8.64
CA LYS A 128 3.03 -8.92 9.34
C LYS A 128 2.77 -7.58 8.67
N LEU A 129 1.53 -7.14 8.79
CA LEU A 129 1.05 -5.84 8.37
C LEU A 129 0.74 -5.02 9.60
N PHE A 130 1.14 -3.74 9.56
CA PHE A 130 0.99 -2.79 10.64
C PHE A 130 0.23 -1.58 10.10
N TRP A 131 -0.79 -1.13 10.81
CA TRP A 131 -1.47 0.14 10.51
C TRP A 131 -2.00 0.74 11.80
N GLN A 132 -2.30 2.03 11.76
CA GLN A 132 -2.91 2.70 12.90
C GLN A 132 -4.38 2.30 13.01
N GLY A 133 -4.76 1.76 14.16
CA GLY A 133 -6.15 1.46 14.48
C GLY A 133 -6.89 2.74 14.84
N GLY A 134 -6.93 3.04 16.13
CA GLY A 134 -7.42 4.29 16.68
C GLY A 134 -6.31 5.26 17.06
N ARG A 135 -6.56 6.05 18.10
CA ARG A 135 -5.69 7.15 18.52
C ARG A 135 -4.40 6.70 19.19
N LYS A 136 -4.39 5.53 19.82
CA LYS A 136 -3.25 5.07 20.65
C LYS A 136 -2.89 3.62 20.38
N ASP A 137 -3.29 3.10 19.22
CA ASP A 137 -3.07 1.71 18.90
C ASP A 137 -2.63 1.47 17.47
N ILE A 138 -1.69 0.54 17.37
CA ILE A 138 -1.22 -0.04 16.12
C ILE A 138 -1.85 -1.44 16.04
N ILE A 139 -2.48 -1.72 14.91
CA ILE A 139 -3.02 -3.04 14.62
C ILE A 139 -1.96 -3.83 13.88
N VAL A 140 -1.84 -5.12 14.23
CA VAL A 140 -0.88 -6.05 13.64
C VAL A 140 -1.63 -7.25 13.08
N LEU A 141 -1.41 -7.57 11.81
CA LEU A 141 -2.04 -8.69 11.12
C LEU A 141 -1.01 -9.61 10.49
N ASP A 142 -1.12 -10.92 10.72
CA ASP A 142 -0.40 -11.93 9.93
C ASP A 142 -0.93 -11.92 8.48
N ILE A 143 -0.03 -11.87 7.49
CA ILE A 143 -0.41 -11.80 6.07
C ILE A 143 -1.23 -12.99 5.58
N ARG A 144 -1.25 -14.12 6.29
CA ARG A 144 -2.14 -15.27 5.95
C ARG A 144 -3.56 -15.07 6.48
N GLY A 145 -3.84 -13.93 7.11
CA GLY A 145 -5.18 -13.59 7.60
C GLY A 145 -5.57 -14.25 8.91
N LYS A 146 -4.66 -14.95 9.60
CA LYS A 146 -5.01 -15.84 10.71
C LYS A 146 -5.00 -15.18 12.09
N SER A 147 -4.30 -14.05 12.25
CA SER A 147 -4.10 -13.43 13.55
C SER A 147 -4.12 -11.91 13.44
N LEU A 148 -5.00 -11.29 14.22
CA LEU A 148 -5.13 -9.84 14.37
C LEU A 148 -4.87 -9.46 15.83
N ALA A 149 -3.89 -8.61 16.07
CA ALA A 149 -3.51 -8.14 17.40
C ALA A 149 -3.53 -6.61 17.46
N LYS A 150 -3.67 -6.08 18.68
CA LYS A 150 -3.66 -4.65 18.96
C LYS A 150 -2.50 -4.33 19.90
N LEU A 151 -1.60 -3.49 19.45
CA LEU A 151 -0.50 -2.94 20.24
C LEU A 151 -0.92 -1.57 20.77
N LEU A 152 -0.98 -1.44 22.10
CA LEU A 152 -1.25 -0.16 22.75
C LEU A 152 0.06 0.62 22.90
N VAL A 153 0.08 1.85 22.44
CA VAL A 153 1.23 2.74 22.56
C VAL A 153 1.03 3.62 23.79
N ALA A 154 1.94 3.48 24.76
CA ALA A 154 1.95 4.30 25.97
C ALA A 154 2.49 5.70 25.64
N THR A 155 1.62 6.55 25.09
CA THR A 155 1.92 7.96 24.77
C THR A 155 0.90 8.89 25.43
N SER A 156 1.33 10.10 25.77
CA SER A 156 0.46 11.15 26.31
C SER A 156 -0.53 11.66 25.25
N GLY A 157 -0.09 11.80 24.00
CA GLY A 157 -0.88 12.28 22.86
C GLY A 157 -1.50 11.19 21.98
N ASP A 158 -2.12 11.61 20.89
CA ASP A 158 -2.62 10.72 19.83
C ASP A 158 -1.47 10.39 18.86
N ILE A 159 -1.52 9.20 18.25
CA ILE A 159 -0.67 8.82 17.13
C ILE A 159 -1.21 9.52 15.89
N GLU A 160 -0.36 10.28 15.19
CA GLU A 160 -0.73 10.88 13.91
C GLU A 160 -0.17 10.07 12.73
N THR A 161 1.03 9.53 12.91
CA THR A 161 1.71 8.68 11.93
C THR A 161 2.73 7.79 12.64
N PHE A 162 3.21 6.77 11.95
CA PHE A 162 4.32 5.94 12.38
C PHE A 162 5.08 5.42 11.17
N THR A 163 6.34 5.07 11.38
CA THR A 163 7.19 4.41 10.39
C THR A 163 7.88 3.21 11.02
N LEU A 164 8.16 2.20 10.21
CA LEU A 164 8.91 1.02 10.63
C LEU A 164 10.34 1.12 10.12
N THR A 165 11.30 1.12 11.03
CA THR A 165 12.73 1.16 10.69
C THR A 165 13.38 -0.17 11.06
N HIS A 166 14.05 -0.79 10.10
CA HIS A 166 14.87 -1.96 10.32
C HIS A 166 15.91 -2.05 9.19
N SER A 167 17.13 -2.50 9.49
CA SER A 167 18.20 -2.58 8.50
C SER A 167 17.83 -3.47 7.30
N SER A 168 17.07 -4.54 7.54
CA SER A 168 16.62 -5.46 6.49
C SER A 168 15.50 -4.93 5.58
N LEU A 169 14.95 -3.73 5.82
CA LEU A 169 13.96 -3.11 4.94
C LEU A 169 14.61 -2.44 3.73
N TYR A 170 15.89 -2.08 3.84
CA TYR A 170 16.66 -1.52 2.75
C TYR A 170 17.28 -2.65 1.95
N TRP A 171 16.58 -3.09 0.91
CA TRP A 171 17.20 -3.91 -0.13
C TRP A 171 18.10 -3.01 -0.96
N LEU A 172 19.39 -2.97 -0.61
CA LEU A 172 20.40 -2.40 -1.51
C LEU A 172 20.57 -3.39 -2.67
N PRO A 173 20.51 -2.93 -3.93
CA PRO A 173 20.99 -3.76 -5.03
C PRO A 173 22.47 -4.08 -4.76
N VAL A 174 22.79 -5.37 -4.66
CA VAL A 174 24.17 -5.81 -4.53
C VAL A 174 24.86 -5.47 -5.85
N CYS A 175 25.87 -4.59 -5.84
CA CYS A 175 26.67 -4.34 -7.02
C CYS A 175 27.32 -5.66 -7.46
N PRO A 176 27.16 -6.12 -8.71
CA PRO A 176 27.97 -7.23 -9.19
C PRO A 176 29.44 -6.80 -9.17
N VAL A 177 30.28 -7.63 -8.54
CA VAL A 177 31.74 -7.48 -8.44
C VAL A 177 32.40 -8.05 -9.69
#